data_AF-A0A4R4GGY0-F1
#
_entry.id   AF-A0A4R4GGY0-F1
#
_cell.length_a   1.000
_cell.length_b   1.000
_cell.length_c   1.000
_cell.angle_alpha   90.00
_cell.angle_beta   90.00
_cell.angle_gamma   90.00
#
_symmetry.space_group_name_H-M   'P 1'
#
loop_
_entity.id
_entity.type
_entity.pdbx_description
1 polymer ?
#
loop_
_entity_poly.entity_id
_entity_poly.type
_entity_poly.pdbx_seq_one_letter_code
_entity_poly.pdbx_strand_id
1 'polypeptide(L)'
;MKAITIKQPWASLIVHGIKDIENRTWPCPDKYIGQRVLIHASLKPDREPYMIFNDVQADAIDNCIMDVCGYYKQTGSIIGSVEIVDCVVNHLSIWADKTENYSTGMKPKLHEAITGKKVIYNWVLANPILYENPIKDVKGKLSFWDYPGIKEVKIECPECGSIEIAVEDYTTAPFPTYLHRCNKCEHVIIESEWKEVKL
;
A
#
# COMPACT_ATOMS: atom_id res chain seq x y z
N MET A 1 -8.66 3.65 10.10
CA MET A 1 -7.94 2.92 9.04
C MET A 1 -6.98 1.87 9.59
N LYS A 2 -6.75 0.80 8.82
CA LYS A 2 -5.60 -0.10 9.04
C LYS A 2 -4.34 0.49 8.42
N ALA A 3 -3.22 0.23 9.06
CA ALA A 3 -1.88 0.59 8.60
C ALA A 3 -0.99 -0.64 8.51
N ILE A 4 0.00 -0.60 7.63
CA ILE A 4 1.09 -1.57 7.57
C ILE A 4 2.44 -0.86 7.59
N THR A 5 3.37 -1.41 8.38
CA THR A 5 4.74 -0.92 8.47
C THR A 5 5.58 -1.55 7.37
N ILE A 6 6.23 -0.71 6.57
CA ILE A 6 7.12 -1.08 5.46
C ILE A 6 8.44 -0.31 5.62
N LYS A 7 9.56 -0.96 5.32
CA LYS A 7 10.87 -0.30 5.41
C LYS A 7 11.12 0.59 4.20
N GLN A 8 11.89 1.65 4.39
CA GLN A 8 12.45 2.41 3.27
C GLN A 8 13.51 1.59 2.53
N PRO A 9 13.67 1.78 1.20
CA PRO A 9 12.94 2.74 0.33
C PRO A 9 11.57 2.24 -0.15
N TRP A 10 11.17 1.01 0.16
CA TRP A 10 9.98 0.37 -0.39
C TRP A 10 8.68 1.11 -0.05
N ALA A 11 8.56 1.64 1.16
CA ALA A 11 7.40 2.42 1.58
C ALA A 11 7.17 3.62 0.65
N SER A 12 8.22 4.39 0.37
CA SER A 12 8.13 5.53 -0.55
C SER A 12 7.83 5.10 -1.97
N LEU A 13 8.48 4.05 -2.48
CA LEU A 13 8.20 3.57 -3.84
C LEU A 13 6.73 3.17 -4.03
N ILE A 14 6.09 2.62 -2.99
CA ILE A 14 4.67 2.26 -3.02
C ILE A 14 3.79 3.49 -3.11
N VAL A 15 3.96 4.47 -2.22
CA VAL A 15 3.07 5.66 -2.19
C VAL A 15 3.29 6.61 -3.37
N HIS A 16 4.44 6.51 -4.06
CA HIS A 16 4.69 7.19 -5.33
C HIS A 16 4.19 6.41 -6.56
N GLY A 17 3.65 5.20 -6.36
CA GLY A 17 3.16 4.36 -7.46
C GLY A 17 4.23 3.74 -8.34
N ILE A 18 5.48 3.75 -7.89
CA ILE A 18 6.60 3.14 -8.61
C ILE A 18 6.60 1.61 -8.36
N LYS A 19 6.37 1.19 -7.11
CA LYS A 19 6.30 -0.21 -6.69
C LYS A 19 4.84 -0.63 -6.47
N ASP A 20 4.35 -1.51 -7.33
CA ASP A 20 2.98 -2.03 -7.37
C ASP A 20 2.77 -3.33 -6.56
N ILE A 21 3.80 -3.80 -5.86
CA ILE A 21 3.76 -5.07 -5.12
C ILE A 21 4.34 -4.90 -3.72
N GLU A 22 3.67 -5.45 -2.72
CA GLU A 22 4.24 -5.72 -1.40
C GLU A 22 4.54 -7.23 -1.25
N ASN A 23 5.78 -7.58 -0.91
CA ASN A 23 6.22 -8.98 -0.79
C ASN A 23 6.14 -9.44 0.67
N ARG A 24 5.42 -10.54 0.95
CA ARG A 24 5.26 -11.09 2.30
C ARG A 24 5.35 -12.61 2.28
N THR A 25 5.87 -13.21 3.35
CA THR A 25 5.87 -14.68 3.53
C THR A 25 4.52 -15.22 4.04
N TRP A 26 3.46 -14.42 3.94
CA TRP A 26 2.11 -14.76 4.37
C TRP A 26 1.09 -14.08 3.45
N PRO A 27 -0.06 -14.73 3.19
CA PRO A 27 -1.07 -14.19 2.28
C PRO A 27 -1.75 -12.97 2.89
N CYS A 28 -2.16 -12.02 2.06
CA CYS A 28 -3.03 -10.94 2.49
C CYS A 28 -4.36 -11.54 2.97
N PRO A 29 -4.86 -11.20 4.17
CA PRO A 29 -6.18 -11.62 4.62
C PRO A 29 -7.28 -11.06 3.71
N ASP A 30 -8.21 -11.92 3.27
CA ASP A 30 -9.28 -11.57 2.30
C ASP A 30 -10.05 -10.28 2.65
N LYS A 31 -10.26 -10.02 3.94
CA LYS A 31 -10.94 -8.80 4.42
C LYS A 31 -10.22 -7.49 4.09
N TYR A 32 -8.96 -7.53 3.68
CA TYR A 32 -8.18 -6.36 3.28
C TYR A 32 -8.03 -6.26 1.75
N ILE A 33 -8.47 -7.27 0.99
CA ILE A 33 -8.57 -7.16 -0.47
C ILE A 33 -9.71 -6.20 -0.82
N GLY A 34 -9.45 -5.28 -1.74
CA GLY A 34 -10.32 -4.15 -2.08
C GLY A 34 -10.36 -3.05 -1.00
N GLN A 35 -9.48 -3.10 0.01
CA GLN A 35 -9.43 -2.08 1.06
C GLN A 35 -8.21 -1.16 0.89
N ARG A 36 -8.37 0.10 1.30
CA ARG A 36 -7.29 1.06 1.43
C ARG A 36 -6.61 0.92 2.79
N VAL A 37 -5.28 0.92 2.78
CA VAL A 37 -4.45 0.83 3.99
C VAL A 37 -3.40 1.92 4.00
N LEU A 38 -3.07 2.40 5.19
CA LEU A 38 -2.02 3.38 5.41
C LEU A 38 -0.65 2.73 5.29
N ILE A 39 0.29 3.43 4.65
CA ILE A 39 1.68 3.04 4.54
C ILE A 39 2.50 3.80 5.57
N HIS A 40 2.98 3.06 6.57
CA HIS A 40 3.91 3.57 7.57
C HIS A 40 5.35 3.23 7.17
N ALA A 41 6.19 4.26 7.07
CA ALA A 41 7.63 4.10 6.90
C ALA A 41 8.27 3.71 8.23
N SER A 42 8.82 2.50 8.30
CA SER A 42 9.54 1.96 9.46
C SER A 42 10.61 2.93 9.96
N LEU A 43 10.83 2.96 11.28
CA LEU A 43 11.93 3.72 11.90
C LEU A 43 13.32 3.22 11.44
N LYS A 44 13.45 1.90 11.27
CA LYS A 44 14.66 1.29 10.72
C LYS A 44 14.47 1.05 9.21
N PRO A 45 15.25 1.72 8.34
CA PRO A 45 15.20 1.45 6.90
C PRO A 45 15.77 0.06 6.59
N ASP A 46 15.62 -0.39 5.34
CA ASP A 46 16.33 -1.57 4.86
C ASP A 46 17.76 -1.20 4.45
N ARG A 47 18.34 -1.90 3.48
CA ARG A 47 19.60 -1.51 2.85
C ARG A 47 19.43 -0.22 2.06
N GLU A 48 20.54 0.50 1.91
CA GLU A 48 20.59 1.73 1.11
C GLU A 48 20.10 1.49 -0.33
N PRO A 49 19.40 2.46 -0.96
CA PRO A 49 18.78 2.27 -2.28
C PRO A 49 19.73 1.73 -3.35
N TYR A 50 20.98 2.22 -3.42
CA TYR A 50 21.96 1.78 -4.42
C TYR A 50 22.47 0.33 -4.23
N MET A 51 22.11 -0.34 -3.13
CA MET A 51 22.51 -1.72 -2.83
C MET A 51 21.34 -2.71 -2.88
N ILE A 52 20.11 -2.23 -3.10
CA ILE A 52 18.90 -3.04 -2.89
C ILE A 52 18.20 -3.46 -4.18
N PHE A 53 18.35 -2.70 -5.25
CA PHE A 53 17.71 -2.96 -6.54
C PHE A 53 18.56 -3.92 -7.40
N ASN A 54 17.89 -4.77 -8.17
CA ASN A 54 18.51 -5.45 -9.30
C ASN A 54 18.56 -4.53 -10.52
N ASP A 55 19.26 -4.93 -11.58
CA ASP A 55 19.45 -4.10 -12.78
C ASP A 55 18.13 -3.58 -13.37
N VAL A 56 17.12 -4.45 -13.50
CA VAL A 56 15.81 -4.08 -14.05
C VAL A 56 15.06 -3.08 -13.16
N GLN A 57 15.17 -3.24 -11.83
CA GLN A 57 14.58 -2.31 -10.86
C GLN A 57 15.34 -0.98 -10.81
N ALA A 58 16.67 -1.00 -10.98
CA ALA A 58 17.49 0.20 -11.03
C ALA A 58 17.15 1.04 -12.27
N ASP A 59 17.02 0.41 -13.43
CA ASP A 59 16.58 1.06 -14.67
C ASP A 59 15.19 1.72 -14.51
N ALA A 60 14.27 1.03 -13.81
CA ALA A 60 12.91 1.54 -13.59
C ALA A 60 12.84 2.80 -12.71
N ILE A 61 13.89 3.09 -11.95
CA ILE A 61 13.95 4.26 -11.05
C ILE A 61 15.06 5.23 -11.42
N ASP A 62 15.78 5.01 -12.50
CA ASP A 62 16.98 5.79 -12.86
C ASP A 62 16.66 7.30 -12.89
N ASN A 63 15.52 7.66 -13.50
CA ASN A 63 15.07 9.05 -13.59
C ASN A 63 14.58 9.68 -12.26
N CYS A 64 14.30 8.87 -11.23
CA CYS A 64 13.80 9.34 -9.93
C CYS A 64 14.68 8.89 -8.74
N ILE A 65 15.87 8.36 -8.98
CA ILE A 65 16.75 7.81 -7.94
C ILE A 65 17.11 8.85 -6.89
N MET A 66 17.27 10.11 -7.29
CA MET A 66 17.56 11.22 -6.38
C MET A 66 16.40 11.49 -5.42
N ASP A 67 15.16 11.39 -5.91
CA ASP A 67 13.96 11.54 -5.08
C ASP A 67 13.84 10.36 -4.12
N VAL A 68 14.04 9.12 -4.60
CA VAL A 68 14.07 7.91 -3.78
C VAL A 68 15.08 8.03 -2.64
N CYS A 69 16.29 8.53 -2.93
CA CYS A 69 17.32 8.78 -1.92
C CYS A 69 16.93 9.90 -0.94
N GLY A 70 16.22 10.93 -1.42
CA GLY A 70 15.67 12.00 -0.58
C GLY A 70 14.64 11.47 0.42
N TYR A 71 13.69 10.67 -0.05
CA TYR A 71 12.61 10.11 0.79
C TYR A 71 13.09 9.04 1.77
N TYR A 72 14.22 8.39 1.48
CA TYR A 72 14.76 7.31 2.32
C TYR A 72 15.00 7.74 3.78
N LYS A 73 15.23 9.04 4.03
CA LYS A 73 15.41 9.61 5.38
C LYS A 73 14.10 9.75 6.15
N GLN A 74 12.96 9.74 5.47
CA GLN A 74 11.64 9.84 6.09
C GLN A 74 11.25 8.48 6.69
N THR A 75 11.36 8.40 8.01
CA THR A 75 11.11 7.19 8.80
C THR A 75 10.18 7.52 9.97
N GLY A 76 9.58 6.50 10.59
CA GLY A 76 8.70 6.67 11.75
C GLY A 76 7.43 7.48 11.48
N SER A 77 6.94 7.49 10.24
CA SER A 77 5.82 8.34 9.80
C SER A 77 4.85 7.57 8.92
N ILE A 78 3.57 7.92 8.94
CA ILE A 78 2.62 7.50 7.89
C ILE A 78 2.77 8.48 6.73
N ILE A 79 3.17 7.96 5.56
CA ILE A 79 3.59 8.78 4.41
C ILE A 79 2.58 8.77 3.27
N GLY A 80 1.54 7.95 3.38
CA GLY A 80 0.53 7.81 2.34
C GLY A 80 -0.37 6.61 2.59
N SER A 81 -1.12 6.24 1.57
CA SER A 81 -2.01 5.08 1.57
C SER A 81 -2.03 4.39 0.20
N VAL A 82 -2.50 3.15 0.17
CA VAL A 82 -2.64 2.36 -1.05
C VAL A 82 -3.80 1.38 -0.92
N GLU A 83 -4.39 0.96 -2.03
CA GLU A 83 -5.35 -0.13 -2.06
C GLU A 83 -4.66 -1.46 -2.31
N ILE A 84 -5.07 -2.51 -1.59
CA ILE A 84 -4.64 -3.88 -1.87
C ILE A 84 -5.72 -4.53 -2.74
N VAL A 85 -5.44 -4.77 -4.02
CA VAL A 85 -6.46 -5.23 -4.98
C VAL A 85 -6.41 -6.73 -5.24
N ASP A 86 -5.30 -7.39 -4.96
CA ASP A 86 -5.15 -8.84 -5.13
C ASP A 86 -4.01 -9.40 -4.25
N CYS A 87 -3.92 -10.72 -4.11
CA CYS A 87 -2.82 -11.41 -3.45
C CYS A 87 -2.50 -12.72 -4.17
N VAL A 88 -1.39 -12.74 -4.89
CA VAL A 88 -0.98 -13.87 -5.73
C VAL A 88 0.42 -14.35 -5.37
N VAL A 89 0.88 -15.43 -6.01
CA VAL A 89 2.27 -15.91 -5.93
C VAL A 89 2.88 -15.79 -7.31
N ASN A 90 4.12 -15.30 -7.40
CA ASN A 90 4.88 -15.10 -8.64
C ASN A 90 4.25 -14.09 -9.62
N HIS A 91 3.71 -12.97 -9.11
CA HIS A 91 3.21 -11.87 -9.95
C HIS A 91 4.26 -11.39 -10.96
N LEU A 92 3.86 -10.96 -12.16
CA LEU A 92 4.79 -10.65 -13.26
C LEU A 92 5.61 -9.36 -13.07
N SER A 93 5.17 -8.46 -12.19
CA SER A 93 5.89 -7.20 -11.90
C SER A 93 7.36 -7.44 -11.57
N ILE A 94 8.20 -6.50 -12.00
CA ILE A 94 9.64 -6.46 -11.67
C ILE A 94 9.88 -6.30 -10.16
N TRP A 95 8.87 -5.85 -9.42
CA TRP A 95 8.91 -5.62 -7.99
C TRP A 95 8.50 -6.85 -7.16
N ALA A 96 8.09 -7.93 -7.82
CA ALA A 96 7.63 -9.15 -7.18
C ALA A 96 8.80 -10.13 -6.94
N ASP A 97 9.02 -10.47 -5.67
CA ASP A 97 9.93 -11.55 -5.32
C ASP A 97 9.31 -12.89 -5.73
N LYS A 98 10.14 -13.80 -6.25
CA LYS A 98 9.70 -15.08 -6.79
C LYS A 98 9.90 -16.23 -5.79
N THR A 99 8.91 -17.10 -5.74
CA THR A 99 9.01 -18.42 -5.12
C THR A 99 9.43 -19.43 -6.17
N GLU A 100 10.70 -19.83 -6.15
CA GLU A 100 11.24 -20.89 -7.02
C GLU A 100 10.54 -22.23 -6.78
N ASN A 101 10.43 -23.04 -7.84
CA ASN A 101 9.84 -24.39 -7.81
C ASN A 101 8.41 -24.43 -7.25
N TYR A 102 7.69 -23.31 -7.31
CA TYR A 102 6.29 -23.24 -6.92
C TYR A 102 5.38 -23.39 -8.14
N SER A 103 4.53 -24.42 -8.12
CA SER A 103 3.55 -24.67 -9.17
C SER A 103 2.17 -24.14 -8.76
N THR A 104 1.41 -23.61 -9.72
CA THR A 104 0.03 -23.18 -9.49
C THR A 104 -0.80 -24.32 -8.87
N GLY A 105 -1.54 -24.03 -7.79
CA GLY A 105 -2.33 -25.02 -7.05
C GLY A 105 -1.54 -25.84 -6.01
N MET A 106 -0.22 -25.69 -5.92
CA MET A 106 0.58 -26.30 -4.85
C MET A 106 0.17 -25.71 -3.49
N LYS A 107 0.01 -26.55 -2.47
CA LYS A 107 -0.27 -26.07 -1.12
C LYS A 107 1.01 -25.42 -0.54
N PRO A 108 0.95 -24.19 0.02
CA PRO A 108 2.13 -23.50 0.56
C PRO A 108 2.91 -24.30 1.61
N LYS A 109 2.21 -25.01 2.50
CA LYS A 109 2.85 -25.90 3.50
C LYS A 109 3.61 -27.07 2.87
N LEU A 110 3.14 -27.57 1.73
CA LEU A 110 3.82 -28.66 1.01
C LEU A 110 5.10 -28.14 0.35
N HIS A 111 5.06 -26.93 -0.24
CA HIS A 111 6.25 -26.27 -0.77
C HIS A 111 7.32 -26.06 0.31
N GLU A 112 6.93 -25.54 1.48
CA GLU A 112 7.84 -25.36 2.60
C GLU A 112 8.41 -26.68 3.12
N ALA A 113 7.59 -27.74 3.19
CA ALA A 113 8.06 -29.07 3.60
C ALA A 113 9.07 -29.70 2.62
N ILE A 114 8.93 -29.45 1.31
CA ILE A 114 9.82 -30.01 0.28
C ILE A 114 11.10 -29.20 0.14
N THR A 115 10.99 -27.87 0.16
CA THR A 115 12.10 -26.96 -0.18
C THR A 115 12.79 -26.35 1.03
N GLY A 116 12.16 -26.39 2.20
CA GLY A 116 12.59 -25.66 3.39
C GLY A 116 12.41 -24.14 3.30
N LYS A 117 11.83 -23.61 2.21
CA LYS A 117 11.61 -22.17 1.98
C LYS A 117 10.12 -21.85 2.05
N LYS A 118 9.78 -20.69 2.63
CA LYS A 118 8.40 -20.19 2.61
C LYS A 118 8.02 -19.67 1.24
N VAL A 119 6.73 -19.80 0.93
CA VAL A 119 6.12 -19.12 -0.22
C VAL A 119 6.11 -17.61 0.02
N ILE A 120 6.48 -16.86 -1.01
CA ILE A 120 6.38 -15.41 -1.05
C ILE A 120 5.10 -15.05 -1.79
N TYR A 121 4.22 -14.35 -1.08
CA TYR A 121 2.99 -13.76 -1.60
C TYR A 121 3.28 -12.33 -2.03
N ASN A 122 2.76 -11.99 -3.21
CA ASN A 122 2.84 -10.67 -3.81
C ASN A 122 1.46 -10.04 -3.65
N TRP A 123 1.33 -9.08 -2.74
CA TRP A 123 0.12 -8.29 -2.58
C TRP A 123 0.12 -7.21 -3.65
N VAL A 124 -0.89 -7.21 -4.52
CA VAL A 124 -1.01 -6.28 -5.64
C VAL A 124 -1.60 -4.97 -5.14
N LEU A 125 -0.93 -3.88 -5.44
CA LEU A 125 -1.22 -2.55 -4.92
C LEU A 125 -1.71 -1.63 -6.05
N ALA A 126 -2.73 -0.82 -5.76
CA ALA A 126 -3.28 0.13 -6.70
C ALA A 126 -3.63 1.46 -6.01
N ASN A 127 -3.90 2.48 -6.83
CA ASN A 127 -4.39 3.79 -6.39
C ASN A 127 -3.56 4.39 -5.23
N PRO A 128 -2.23 4.50 -5.37
CA PRO A 128 -1.38 5.05 -4.32
C PRO A 128 -1.69 6.53 -4.10
N ILE A 129 -1.67 6.95 -2.84
CA ILE A 129 -1.81 8.35 -2.43
C ILE A 129 -0.59 8.69 -1.59
N LEU A 130 0.23 9.63 -2.09
CA LEU A 130 1.28 10.28 -1.34
C LEU A 130 0.67 11.41 -0.50
N TYR A 131 1.01 11.47 0.79
CA TYR A 131 0.59 12.57 1.64
C TYR A 131 1.59 13.72 1.54
N GLU A 132 1.10 14.91 1.16
CA GLU A 132 1.91 16.15 1.13
C GLU A 132 2.56 16.41 2.50
N ASN A 133 1.79 16.18 3.56
CA ASN A 133 2.24 16.28 4.94
C ASN A 133 2.14 14.93 5.65
N PRO A 134 3.25 14.17 5.73
CA PRO A 134 3.29 12.90 6.45
C PRO A 134 2.94 13.05 7.93
N ILE A 135 2.25 12.05 8.46
CA ILE A 135 1.89 12.00 9.88
C ILE A 135 3.12 11.49 10.65
N LYS A 136 3.81 12.42 11.30
CA LYS A 136 5.08 12.18 12.01
C LYS A 136 4.88 11.52 13.37
N ASP A 137 5.98 11.01 13.90
CA ASP A 137 6.09 10.44 15.26
C ASP A 137 5.12 9.28 15.55
N VAL A 138 4.79 8.52 14.51
CA VAL A 138 3.92 7.35 14.61
C VAL A 138 4.77 6.09 14.82
N LYS A 139 4.50 5.35 15.90
CA LYS A 139 5.16 4.08 16.17
C LYS A 139 4.53 2.95 15.36
N GLY A 140 5.27 2.44 14.39
CA GLY A 140 4.88 1.27 13.60
C GLY A 140 4.72 0.00 14.44
N LYS A 141 3.91 -0.93 13.96
CA LYS A 141 3.66 -2.25 14.59
C LYS A 141 3.79 -3.38 13.57
N LEU A 142 3.89 -4.61 14.07
CA LEU A 142 3.87 -5.82 13.25
C LEU A 142 2.45 -6.07 12.70
N SER A 143 2.39 -6.71 11.54
CA SER A 143 1.14 -7.02 10.83
C SER A 143 0.30 -5.76 10.54
N PHE A 144 -0.97 -5.93 10.17
CA PHE A 144 -1.90 -4.81 10.10
C PHE A 144 -2.23 -4.30 11.51
N TRP A 145 -2.27 -2.98 11.67
CA TRP A 145 -2.60 -2.34 12.95
C TRP A 145 -3.54 -1.15 12.78
N ASP A 146 -4.31 -0.85 13.81
CA ASP A 146 -5.25 0.28 13.80
C ASP A 146 -4.55 1.60 14.04
N TYR A 147 -4.76 2.56 13.13
CA TYR A 147 -4.42 3.96 13.33
C TYR A 147 -5.71 4.78 13.52
N PRO A 148 -5.96 5.32 14.72
CA PRO A 148 -7.20 6.04 15.02
C PRO A 148 -7.19 7.50 14.56
N GLY A 149 -6.04 8.04 14.13
CA GLY A 149 -5.90 9.45 13.76
C GLY A 149 -6.46 9.82 12.39
N ILE A 150 -7.04 8.85 11.67
CA ILE A 150 -7.76 9.07 10.41
C ILE A 150 -9.14 8.45 10.54
N LYS A 151 -10.17 9.29 10.32
CA LYS A 151 -11.58 8.88 10.36
C LYS A 151 -12.00 8.31 9.00
N GLU A 152 -12.50 7.09 9.02
CA GLU A 152 -13.13 6.43 7.86
C GLU A 152 -14.64 6.66 7.94
N VAL A 153 -15.24 7.05 6.82
CA VAL A 153 -16.67 7.29 6.69
C VAL A 153 -17.20 6.44 5.54
N LYS A 154 -18.25 5.66 5.78
CA LYS A 154 -18.92 4.92 4.70
C LYS A 154 -19.87 5.85 3.98
N ILE A 155 -19.69 6.02 2.68
CA ILE A 155 -20.51 6.91 1.87
C ILE A 155 -21.14 6.14 0.70
N GLU A 156 -22.33 6.55 0.28
CA GLU A 156 -22.93 6.06 -0.96
C GLU A 156 -22.56 6.98 -2.12
N CYS A 157 -22.03 6.42 -3.21
CA CYS A 157 -21.75 7.18 -4.43
C CYS A 157 -23.05 7.72 -5.04
N PRO A 158 -23.19 9.05 -5.24
CA PRO A 158 -24.41 9.65 -5.76
C PRO A 158 -24.71 9.24 -7.21
N GLU A 159 -23.68 8.91 -7.99
CA GLU A 159 -23.83 8.53 -9.41
C GLU A 159 -24.20 7.06 -9.61
N CYS A 160 -23.58 6.15 -8.87
CA CYS A 160 -23.70 4.71 -9.14
C CYS A 160 -24.20 3.84 -7.97
N GLY A 161 -24.46 4.46 -6.82
CA GLY A 161 -24.97 3.80 -5.61
C GLY A 161 -24.00 2.84 -4.94
N SER A 162 -22.71 2.81 -5.33
CA SER A 162 -21.74 1.96 -4.64
C SER A 162 -21.48 2.47 -3.23
N ILE A 163 -21.30 1.54 -2.29
CA ILE A 163 -20.88 1.85 -0.93
C ILE A 163 -19.36 1.92 -0.91
N GLU A 164 -18.85 3.09 -0.58
CA GLU A 164 -17.42 3.40 -0.56
C GLU A 164 -16.96 3.68 0.87
N ILE A 165 -15.65 3.58 1.10
CA ILE A 165 -15.00 4.06 2.33
C ILE A 165 -14.22 5.31 1.97
N ALA A 166 -14.79 6.46 2.32
CA ALA A 166 -14.13 7.73 2.23
C ALA A 166 -13.30 8.00 3.49
N VAL A 167 -12.30 8.85 3.33
CA VAL A 167 -11.32 9.12 4.38
C VAL A 167 -11.27 10.62 4.61
N GLU A 168 -11.38 11.04 5.86
CA GLU A 168 -11.09 12.42 6.26
C GLU A 168 -9.56 12.58 6.35
N ASP A 169 -8.88 12.56 5.20
CA ASP A 169 -7.44 12.80 5.10
C ASP A 169 -7.17 14.18 4.50
N TYR A 170 -6.21 14.90 5.07
CA TYR A 170 -5.88 16.29 4.71
C TYR A 170 -5.17 16.39 3.34
N THR A 171 -5.53 15.55 2.36
CA THR A 171 -4.80 15.32 1.10
C THR A 171 -5.18 16.25 -0.04
N THR A 172 -6.18 17.10 0.18
CA THR A 172 -6.83 17.92 -0.86
C THR A 172 -6.37 19.38 -0.87
N ALA A 173 -5.25 19.68 -0.22
CA ALA A 173 -4.65 21.00 -0.23
C ALA A 173 -4.56 21.55 -1.68
N PRO A 174 -4.95 22.82 -1.92
CA PRO A 174 -5.30 23.86 -0.96
C PRO A 174 -6.81 23.90 -0.57
N PHE A 175 -7.64 22.99 -1.05
CA PHE A 175 -9.08 23.02 -0.81
C PHE A 175 -9.42 22.37 0.53
N PRO A 176 -10.19 23.03 1.42
CA PRO A 176 -10.53 22.49 2.74
C PRO A 176 -11.72 21.53 2.65
N THR A 177 -11.64 20.51 1.78
CA THR A 177 -12.70 19.51 1.64
C THR A 177 -12.11 18.14 1.36
N TYR A 178 -12.65 17.09 1.97
CA TYR A 178 -12.25 15.72 1.66
C TYR A 178 -12.84 15.28 0.32
N LEU A 179 -12.03 14.61 -0.51
CA LEU A 179 -12.44 14.09 -1.80
C LEU A 179 -12.39 12.58 -1.77
N HIS A 180 -13.43 11.94 -2.29
CA HIS A 180 -13.45 10.50 -2.54
C HIS A 180 -13.66 10.24 -4.02
N ARG A 181 -12.78 9.48 -4.67
CA ARG A 181 -13.03 8.99 -6.03
C ARG A 181 -13.70 7.63 -5.93
N CYS A 182 -14.93 7.51 -6.43
CA CYS A 182 -15.66 6.24 -6.44
C CYS A 182 -14.88 5.15 -7.17
N ASN A 183 -14.65 4.02 -6.51
CA ASN A 183 -13.90 2.90 -7.09
C ASN A 183 -14.62 2.19 -8.24
N LYS A 184 -15.94 2.39 -8.37
CA LYS A 184 -16.77 1.76 -9.40
C LYS A 184 -16.94 2.60 -10.67
N CYS A 185 -17.14 3.91 -10.52
CA CYS A 185 -17.47 4.79 -11.65
C CYS A 185 -16.56 6.01 -11.79
N GLU A 186 -15.52 6.11 -10.95
CA GLU A 186 -14.52 7.18 -10.94
C GLU A 186 -15.06 8.60 -10.66
N HIS A 187 -16.36 8.73 -10.38
CA HIS A 187 -16.96 9.99 -9.95
C HIS A 187 -16.29 10.51 -8.68
N VAL A 188 -15.96 11.80 -8.68
CA VAL A 188 -15.35 12.49 -7.53
C VAL A 188 -16.45 13.04 -6.66
N ILE A 189 -16.50 12.59 -5.41
CA ILE A 189 -17.48 12.96 -4.40
C ILE A 189 -16.79 13.89 -3.40
N ILE A 190 -17.30 15.11 -3.25
CA ILE A 190 -16.80 16.04 -2.24
C ILE A 190 -17.45 15.78 -0.88
N GLU A 191 -16.78 16.14 0.22
CA GLU A 191 -17.26 15.89 1.59
C GLU A 191 -18.71 16.35 1.83
N SER A 192 -19.10 17.51 1.29
CA SER A 192 -20.47 18.02 1.43
C SER A 192 -21.54 17.18 0.71
N GLU A 193 -21.14 16.27 -0.17
CA GLU A 193 -22.01 15.32 -0.88
C GLU A 193 -22.06 13.94 -0.20
N TRP A 194 -21.30 13.74 0.88
CA TRP A 194 -21.21 12.44 1.54
C TRP A 194 -22.56 12.03 2.15
N LYS A 195 -23.16 11.01 1.56
CA LYS A 195 -24.31 10.30 2.13
C LYS A 195 -23.81 9.21 3.05
N GLU A 196 -23.61 9.55 4.33
CA GLU A 196 -23.11 8.60 5.32
C GLU A 196 -24.07 7.44 5.52
N VAL A 197 -23.54 6.21 5.44
CA VAL A 197 -24.31 4.98 5.68
C VAL A 197 -23.96 4.43 7.05
N LYS A 198 -24.92 4.49 7.99
CA LYS A 198 -24.81 3.86 9.30
C LYS A 198 -25.08 2.35 9.20
N LEU A 199 -24.31 1.56 9.95
CA LEU A 199 -24.59 0.14 10.18
C LEU A 199 -25.74 -0.03 11.18
#